data_AF-A0A7L4HFM4-F1
#
_entry.id   AF-A0A7L4HFM4-F1
#
_cell.length_a   1.000
_cell.length_b   1.000
_cell.length_c   1.000
_cell.angle_alpha   90.00
_cell.angle_beta   90.00
_cell.angle_gamma   90.00
#
_symmetry.space_group_name_H-M   'P 1'
#
loop_
_entity.id
_entity.type
_entity.pdbx_description
1 polymer ?
#
loop_
_entity_poly.entity_id
_entity_poly.type
_entity_poly.pdbx_seq_one_letter_code
_entity_poly.pdbx_strand_id
1 'polypeptide(L)'
;QDLQSTNLVEVCMALTIVSQIFPREMIPAVLPLIEDKLQHSKEIIRRKAVQALYKFYLIAPNQVQHIHDKFRKALCDRDAGVMAASLHIYLQMIK
;
A
#
# COMPACT_ATOMS: atom_id res chain seq x y z
N GLN A 1 9.15 -11.06 7.28
CA GLN A 1 8.44 -12.22 7.85
C GLN A 1 6.97 -11.87 8.06
N ASP A 2 6.65 -10.81 8.78
CA ASP A 2 5.25 -10.44 9.12
C ASP A 2 4.31 -10.19 7.92
N LEU A 3 4.78 -9.51 6.86
CA LEU A 3 3.97 -9.28 5.65
C LEU A 3 3.63 -10.57 4.88
N GLN A 4 4.35 -11.66 5.14
CA GLN A 4 4.11 -12.96 4.52
C GLN A 4 3.36 -13.91 5.45
N SER A 5 3.02 -13.47 6.67
CA SER A 5 2.28 -14.27 7.64
C SER A 5 0.85 -14.53 7.18
N THR A 6 0.30 -15.66 7.59
CA THR A 6 -1.14 -15.96 7.48
C THR A 6 -1.94 -15.32 8.60
N ASN A 7 -1.27 -14.82 9.65
CA ASN A 7 -1.91 -14.13 10.76
C ASN A 7 -2.29 -12.70 10.34
N LEU A 8 -3.60 -12.45 10.30
CA LEU A 8 -4.15 -11.16 9.88
C LEU A 8 -3.65 -9.99 10.76
N VAL A 9 -3.45 -10.23 12.06
CA VAL A 9 -2.98 -9.19 12.99
C VAL A 9 -1.55 -8.79 12.68
N GLU A 10 -0.66 -9.76 12.44
CA GLU A 10 0.73 -9.51 12.07
C GLU A 10 0.84 -8.73 10.76
N VAL A 11 0.08 -9.14 9.73
CA VAL A 11 0.06 -8.43 8.44
C VAL A 11 -0.48 -7.01 8.62
N CYS A 12 -1.57 -6.83 9.37
CA CYS A 12 -2.13 -5.50 9.67
C CYS A 12 -1.15 -4.60 10.41
N MET A 13 -0.45 -5.14 11.41
CA MET A 13 0.57 -4.40 12.17
C MET A 13 1.72 -3.99 11.26
N ALA A 14 2.25 -4.92 10.47
CA ALA A 14 3.34 -4.65 9.55
C ALA A 14 2.97 -3.53 8.56
N LEU A 15 1.81 -3.61 7.91
CA LEU A 15 1.35 -2.55 6.99
C LEU A 15 1.12 -1.21 7.70
N THR A 16 0.68 -1.22 8.97
CA THR A 16 0.51 0.00 9.76
C THR A 16 1.85 0.66 10.05
N ILE A 17 2.85 -0.12 10.47
CA ILE A 17 4.21 0.37 10.73
C ILE A 17 4.79 0.96 9.45
N VAL A 18 4.72 0.23 8.33
CA VAL A 18 5.20 0.71 7.03
C VAL A 18 4.54 2.04 6.64
N SER A 19 3.25 2.21 6.91
CA SER A 19 2.52 3.45 6.56
C SER A 19 2.97 4.65 7.40
N GLN A 20 3.61 4.44 8.55
CA GLN A 20 4.07 5.51 9.44
C GLN A 20 5.54 5.85 9.18
N ILE A 21 6.43 4.85 9.25
CA ILE A 21 7.88 4.99 9.19
C ILE A 21 8.46 3.80 8.44
N PHE A 22 9.33 4.07 7.47
CA PHE A 22 10.02 3.01 6.76
C PHE A 22 11.38 3.48 6.20
N PRO A 23 12.45 2.68 6.36
CA PRO A 23 13.76 3.00 5.80
C PRO A 23 13.77 2.89 4.27
N ARG A 24 14.36 3.88 3.59
CA ARG A 24 14.33 4.00 2.13
C ARG A 24 15.01 2.82 1.44
N GLU A 25 16.14 2.39 1.98
CA GLU A 25 16.99 1.30 1.49
C GLU A 25 16.29 -0.07 1.51
N MET A 26 15.27 -0.26 2.35
CA MET A 26 14.51 -1.51 2.41
C MET A 26 13.30 -1.54 1.46
N ILE A 27 12.94 -0.40 0.85
CA ILE A 27 11.79 -0.30 -0.06
C ILE A 27 11.84 -1.35 -1.19
N PRO A 28 12.96 -1.56 -1.92
CA PRO A 28 12.97 -2.53 -3.02
C PRO A 28 12.59 -3.95 -2.58
N ALA A 29 13.01 -4.36 -1.38
CA ALA A 29 12.76 -5.71 -0.86
C ALA A 29 11.30 -5.89 -0.40
N VAL A 30 10.68 -4.83 0.11
CA VAL A 30 9.35 -4.89 0.72
C VAL A 30 8.23 -4.49 -0.26
N LEU A 31 8.53 -3.67 -1.26
CA LEU A 31 7.57 -3.21 -2.26
C LEU A 31 6.76 -4.37 -2.89
N PRO A 32 7.37 -5.45 -3.43
CA PRO A 32 6.61 -6.55 -4.03
C PRO A 32 5.64 -7.22 -3.05
N LEU A 33 6.01 -7.30 -1.76
CA LEU A 33 5.19 -7.91 -0.72
C LEU A 33 3.92 -7.08 -0.43
N ILE A 34 4.04 -5.76 -0.45
CA ILE A 34 2.90 -4.86 -0.23
C ILE A 34 2.01 -4.82 -1.48
N GLU A 35 2.62 -4.87 -2.66
CA GLU A 35 1.89 -4.93 -3.91
C GLU A 35 1.02 -6.20 -4.03
N ASP A 36 1.52 -7.34 -3.57
CA ASP A 36 0.74 -8.58 -3.42
C ASP A 36 -0.49 -8.37 -2.52
N LYS A 37 -0.35 -7.58 -1.43
CA LYS A 37 -1.47 -7.31 -0.51
C LYS A 37 -2.59 -6.48 -1.09
N LEU A 38 -2.40 -5.83 -2.24
CA LEU A 38 -3.49 -5.20 -2.98
C LEU A 38 -4.51 -6.21 -3.54
N GLN A 39 -4.18 -7.51 -3.62
CA GLN A 39 -5.09 -8.55 -4.09
C GLN A 39 -5.66 -9.40 -2.95
N HIS A 40 -5.41 -9.01 -1.70
CA HIS A 40 -5.84 -9.79 -0.55
C HIS A 40 -7.37 -9.83 -0.41
N SER A 41 -7.93 -10.97 0.01
CA SER A 41 -9.38 -11.16 0.10
C SER A 41 -10.07 -10.18 1.07
N LYS A 42 -9.38 -9.81 2.15
CA LYS A 42 -9.88 -8.89 3.19
C LYS A 42 -9.65 -7.41 2.83
N GLU A 43 -10.73 -6.64 2.86
CA GLU A 43 -10.76 -5.17 2.66
C GLU A 43 -9.66 -4.44 3.45
N ILE A 44 -9.58 -4.68 4.76
CA ILE A 44 -8.66 -3.97 5.65
C ILE A 44 -7.20 -4.10 5.24
N ILE A 45 -6.81 -5.26 4.69
CA ILE A 45 -5.45 -5.51 4.23
C ILE A 45 -5.17 -4.71 2.97
N ARG A 46 -6.07 -4.74 1.99
CA ARG A 46 -5.93 -3.96 0.75
C ARG A 46 -5.86 -2.47 1.02
N ARG A 47 -6.74 -1.96 1.89
CA ARG A 47 -6.75 -0.55 2.30
C ARG A 47 -5.44 -0.14 2.95
N LYS A 48 -4.90 -0.95 3.87
CA LYS A 48 -3.60 -0.69 4.50
C LYS A 48 -2.44 -0.80 3.52
N ALA A 49 -2.49 -1.71 2.55
CA ALA A 49 -1.50 -1.82 1.50
C ALA A 49 -1.45 -0.56 0.62
N VAL A 50 -2.61 0.01 0.27
CA VAL A 50 -2.70 1.30 -0.44
C VAL A 50 -2.01 2.41 0.35
N GLN A 51 -2.27 2.52 1.66
CA GLN A 51 -1.62 3.52 2.53
C GLN A 51 -0.10 3.32 2.61
N ALA A 52 0.35 2.07 2.72
CA ALA A 52 1.76 1.74 2.78
C ALA A 52 2.51 2.06 1.48
N LEU A 53 1.91 1.78 0.31
CA LEU A 53 2.47 2.18 -0.98
C LEU A 53 2.55 3.70 -1.12
N TYR A 54 1.55 4.43 -0.62
CA TYR A 54 1.62 5.88 -0.62
C TYR A 54 2.76 6.40 0.25
N LYS A 55 3.04 5.75 1.39
CA LYS A 55 4.22 6.09 2.17
C LYS A 55 5.52 5.87 1.39
N PHE A 56 5.61 4.81 0.59
CA PHE A 56 6.77 4.58 -0.28
C PHE A 56 6.91 5.65 -1.37
N TYR A 57 5.80 6.10 -1.96
CA TYR A 57 5.79 7.24 -2.88
C TYR A 57 6.39 8.49 -2.23
N LEU A 58 5.99 8.81 -1.00
CA LEU A 58 6.49 9.98 -0.27
C LEU A 58 7.98 9.87 0.08
N ILE A 59 8.50 8.67 0.36
CA ILE A 59 9.91 8.45 0.72
C ILE A 59 10.81 8.44 -0.52
N ALA A 60 10.39 7.82 -1.62
CA ALA A 60 11.24 7.55 -2.78
C ALA A 60 10.46 7.60 -4.11
N PRO A 61 9.89 8.76 -4.49
CA PRO A 61 8.94 8.86 -5.62
C PRO A 61 9.55 8.36 -6.95
N ASN A 62 10.83 8.64 -7.19
CA ASN A 62 11.54 8.21 -8.41
C ASN A 62 11.75 6.69 -8.49
N GLN A 63 11.77 5.99 -7.35
CA GLN A 63 11.99 4.54 -7.30
C GLN A 63 10.70 3.75 -7.52
N VAL A 64 9.55 4.37 -7.22
CA VAL A 64 8.24 3.71 -7.23
C VAL A 64 7.27 4.31 -8.24
N GLN A 65 7.74 4.97 -9.30
CA GLN A 65 6.87 5.60 -10.31
C GLN A 65 5.82 4.64 -10.92
N HIS A 66 6.10 3.34 -10.97
CA HIS A 66 5.18 2.33 -11.49
C HIS A 66 3.95 2.07 -10.58
N ILE A 67 3.93 2.54 -9.33
CA ILE A 67 2.80 2.30 -8.41
C ILE A 67 1.59 3.20 -8.69
N HIS A 68 1.74 4.24 -9.53
CA HIS A 68 0.64 5.12 -9.92
C HIS A 68 -0.54 4.34 -10.53
N ASP A 69 -0.24 3.35 -11.39
CA ASP A 69 -1.25 2.48 -11.98
C ASP A 69 -1.97 1.62 -10.93
N LYS A 70 -1.31 1.31 -9.82
CA LYS A 70 -1.89 0.53 -8.73
C LYS A 70 -2.92 1.35 -7.96
N PHE A 71 -2.65 2.63 -7.69
CA PHE A 71 -3.64 3.52 -7.09
C PHE A 71 -4.84 3.72 -8.00
N ARG A 72 -4.61 3.93 -9.31
CA ARG A 72 -5.70 4.03 -10.28
C ARG A 72 -6.58 2.77 -10.28
N LYS A 73 -5.98 1.58 -10.30
CA LYS A 73 -6.72 0.31 -10.22
C LYS A 73 -7.51 0.18 -8.90
N ALA A 74 -6.92 0.61 -7.79
CA ALA A 74 -7.55 0.55 -6.47
C ALA A 74 -8.74 1.54 -6.30
N LEU A 75 -8.90 2.54 -7.18
CA LEU A 75 -10.13 3.34 -7.27
C LEU A 75 -11.35 2.49 -7.66
N CYS A 76 -11.12 1.40 -8.39
CA CYS A 76 -12.15 0.47 -8.82
C CYS A 76 -12.30 -0.71 -7.85
N ASP A 77 -11.75 -0.63 -6.63
CA ASP A 77 -11.90 -1.69 -5.64
C ASP A 77 -13.38 -1.88 -5.27
N ARG A 78 -13.78 -3.13 -5.10
CA ARG A 78 -15.15 -3.52 -4.74
C ARG A 78 -15.60 -2.98 -3.38
N ASP A 79 -14.66 -2.74 -2.48
CA ASP A 79 -14.93 -2.27 -1.13
C ASP A 79 -14.69 -0.75 -1.06
N ALA A 80 -15.73 0.00 -0.68
CA ALA A 80 -15.70 1.47 -0.65
C ALA A 80 -14.59 2.04 0.25
N GLY A 81 -14.17 1.32 1.29
CA GLY A 81 -13.07 1.72 2.18
C GLY A 81 -11.71 1.78 1.48
N VAL A 82 -11.45 0.86 0.55
CA VAL A 82 -10.22 0.84 -0.25
C VAL A 82 -10.29 1.91 -1.33
N MET A 83 -11.44 2.04 -2.00
CA MET A 83 -11.67 3.07 -3.01
C MET A 83 -11.47 4.47 -2.43
N ALA A 84 -12.06 4.77 -1.27
CA ALA A 84 -11.95 6.08 -0.63
C ALA A 84 -10.50 6.43 -0.25
N ALA A 85 -9.74 5.46 0.29
CA ALA A 85 -8.32 5.65 0.59
C ALA A 85 -7.51 5.94 -0.69
N SER A 86 -7.77 5.18 -1.76
CA SER A 86 -7.11 5.33 -3.06
C SER A 86 -7.46 6.66 -3.73
N LEU A 87 -8.70 7.12 -3.61
CA LEU A 87 -9.17 8.39 -4.16
C LEU A 87 -8.45 9.57 -3.54
N HIS A 88 -8.34 9.59 -2.20
CA HIS A 88 -7.61 10.63 -1.49
C HIS A 88 -6.16 10.71 -1.98
N ILE A 89 -5.47 9.56 -2.07
CA ILE A 89 -4.08 9.47 -2.51
C ILE A 89 -3.93 9.90 -3.97
N TYR A 90 -4.74 9.35 -4.87
CA TYR A 90 -4.64 9.66 -6.31
C TYR A 90 -4.86 11.16 -6.57
N LEU A 91 -5.78 11.80 -5.85
CA LEU A 91 -5.98 13.24 -5.91
C LEU A 91 -4.74 14.05 -5.48
N GLN A 92 -3.98 13.58 -4.49
CA GLN A 92 -2.73 14.25 -4.08
C GLN A 92 -1.61 14.07 -5.10
N MET A 93 -1.61 12.98 -5.87
CA MET A 93 -0.54 12.66 -6.82
C MET A 93 -0.70 13.37 -8.17
N ILE A 94 -1.92 13.80 -8.52
CA ILE A 94 -2.21 14.54 -9.76
C ILE A 94 -2.18 16.07 -9.59
N LYS A 95 -2.07 16.55 -8.34
CA LYS A 95 -1.84 17.95 -8.02
C LYS A 95 -0.34 18.24 -8.04
#